data_AF-B0VNQ6-F1
#
_entry.id   AF-B0VNQ6-F1
#
_cell.length_a   1.000
_cell.length_b   1.000
_cell.length_c   1.000
_cell.angle_alpha   90.00
_cell.angle_beta   90.00
_cell.angle_gamma   90.00
#
_symmetry.space_group_name_H-M   'P 1'
#
loop_
_entity.id
_entity.type
_entity.pdbx_description
1 polymer ?
#
loop_
_entity_poly.entity_id
_entity_poly.type
_entity_poly.pdbx_seq_one_letter_code
_entity_poly.pdbx_strand_id
1 'polypeptide(L)'
;MTLNRDEIVGTPTDLNFKHSEFLAGSWYVLGVLDALPFDNFTFNTDPNEFRDGVVSMIKMVREFAGRPQTAYGITPIAIFRVLKPKL
;
A
#
# COMPACT_ATOMS: atom_id res chain seq x y z
N MET A 1 -11.57 -2.19 22.38
CA MET A 1 -11.15 -1.96 20.99
C MET A 1 -9.71 -1.49 21.10
N THR A 2 -8.75 -2.39 20.91
CA THR A 2 -7.36 -2.24 21.38
C THR A 2 -6.41 -2.31 20.19
N LEU A 3 -6.57 -1.36 19.25
CA LEU A 3 -5.44 -1.05 18.38
C LEU A 3 -4.46 -0.22 19.21
N ASN A 4 -3.22 -0.69 19.26
CA ASN A 4 -2.14 0.04 19.90
C ASN A 4 -1.91 1.35 19.11
N ARG A 5 -1.57 2.44 19.80
CA ARG A 5 -1.31 3.72 19.14
C ARG A 5 -0.02 3.69 18.31
N ASP A 6 0.89 2.80 18.66
CA ASP A 6 2.22 2.70 18.08
C ASP A 6 2.33 1.64 16.97
N GLU A 7 1.30 0.78 16.81
CA GLU A 7 1.29 -0.30 15.82
C GLU A 7 -0.12 -0.47 15.21
N ILE A 8 -0.20 -0.54 13.88
CA ILE A 8 -1.45 -0.86 13.15
C ILE A 8 -1.86 -2.33 13.32
N VAL A 9 -0.95 -3.17 13.83
CA VAL A 9 -1.21 -4.58 14.08
C VAL A 9 -1.79 -4.72 15.48
N GLY A 10 -2.93 -5.43 15.60
CA GLY A 10 -3.47 -5.78 16.91
C GLY A 10 -2.47 -6.64 17.68
N THR A 11 -2.49 -6.55 19.01
CA THR A 11 -1.65 -7.38 19.88
C THR A 11 -1.78 -8.87 19.47
N PRO A 12 -0.69 -9.65 19.39
CA PRO A 12 -0.76 -11.07 19.01
C PRO A 12 -1.73 -11.90 19.87
N THR A 13 -1.96 -11.46 21.12
CA THR A 13 -2.92 -12.05 22.06
C THR A 13 -4.39 -11.65 21.77
N ASP A 14 -4.63 -10.56 21.06
CA ASP A 14 -5.96 -10.12 20.61
C ASP A 14 -6.37 -10.76 19.26
N LEU A 15 -5.44 -11.42 18.57
CA LEU A 15 -5.67 -12.09 17.28
C LEU A 15 -6.51 -13.37 17.41
N ASN A 16 -6.75 -13.86 18.63
CA ASN A 16 -7.50 -15.08 18.88
C ASN A 16 -8.96 -14.79 19.29
N PHE A 17 -9.86 -15.00 18.33
CA PHE A 17 -11.29 -15.36 18.51
C PHE A 17 -12.34 -14.31 18.88
N LYS A 18 -12.08 -12.99 18.79
CA LYS A 18 -13.20 -12.01 18.87
C LYS A 18 -13.89 -11.75 17.53
N HIS A 19 -13.18 -11.93 16.41
CA HIS A 19 -13.70 -11.78 15.03
C HIS A 19 -13.09 -12.87 14.13
N SER A 20 -13.81 -13.33 13.10
CA SER A 20 -13.32 -14.36 12.15
C SER A 20 -12.17 -13.83 11.27
N GLU A 21 -11.62 -14.68 10.40
CA GLU A 21 -10.57 -14.34 9.41
C GLU A 21 -10.89 -13.07 8.59
N PHE A 22 -12.17 -12.70 8.50
CA PHE A 22 -12.64 -11.51 7.79
C PHE A 22 -13.44 -10.59 8.69
N LEU A 23 -12.97 -9.35 8.84
CA LEU A 23 -13.71 -8.28 9.49
C LEU A 23 -14.62 -7.58 8.48
N ALA A 24 -15.87 -8.05 8.41
CA ALA A 24 -16.88 -7.54 7.48
C ALA A 24 -17.19 -6.04 7.69
N GLY A 25 -17.42 -5.33 6.58
CA GLY A 25 -17.80 -3.92 6.56
C GLY A 25 -17.10 -3.11 5.47
N SER A 26 -17.50 -1.84 5.32
CA SER A 26 -16.81 -0.89 4.44
C SER A 26 -15.63 -0.27 5.17
N TRP A 27 -14.43 -0.50 4.62
CA TRP A 27 -13.19 0.08 5.09
C TRP A 27 -12.79 1.27 4.23
N TYR A 28 -12.27 2.30 4.88
CA TYR A 28 -11.78 3.51 4.25
C TYR A 28 -10.29 3.65 4.54
N VAL A 29 -9.53 4.00 3.52
CA VAL A 29 -8.10 4.29 3.62
C VAL A 29 -7.90 5.74 3.21
N LEU A 30 -7.33 6.53 4.12
CA LEU A 30 -6.81 7.86 3.83
C LEU A 30 -5.30 7.74 3.67
N GLY A 31 -4.75 8.24 2.57
CA GLY A 31 -3.32 8.19 2.30
C GLY A 31 -2.86 9.30 1.38
N VAL A 32 -1.55 9.53 1.37
CA VAL A 32 -0.88 10.43 0.42
C VAL A 32 -0.45 9.61 -0.78
N LEU A 33 -0.91 10.01 -1.96
CA LEU A 33 -0.44 9.44 -3.22
C LEU A 33 0.90 10.08 -3.59
N ASP A 34 1.95 9.27 -3.70
CA ASP A 34 3.27 9.72 -4.16
C ASP A 34 3.33 9.63 -5.69
N ALA A 35 2.60 10.54 -6.35
CA ALA A 35 2.54 10.68 -7.80
C ALA A 35 2.07 12.08 -8.21
N LEU A 36 2.58 12.59 -9.34
CA LEU A 36 2.09 13.80 -9.97
C LEU A 36 1.20 13.45 -11.19
N PRO A 37 0.10 14.19 -11.42
CA PRO A 37 -0.72 13.98 -12.61
C PRO A 37 0.05 14.38 -13.86
N PHE A 38 0.03 13.51 -14.89
CA PHE A 38 0.73 13.72 -16.16
C PHE A 38 2.24 13.97 -16.02
N ASP A 39 2.86 13.34 -15.02
CA ASP A 39 4.31 13.43 -14.86
C ASP A 39 5.02 12.80 -16.05
N ASN A 40 5.62 13.65 -16.89
CA ASN A 40 6.45 13.24 -18.02
C ASN A 40 7.91 13.09 -17.59
N PHE A 41 8.16 12.71 -16.34
CA PHE A 41 9.50 12.48 -15.85
C PHE A 41 10.21 11.47 -16.74
N THR A 42 11.19 11.98 -17.48
CA THR A 42 12.14 11.18 -18.24
C THR A 42 13.45 11.26 -17.50
N PHE A 43 14.08 10.11 -17.28
CA PHE A 43 15.40 10.11 -16.69
C PHE A 43 16.38 10.76 -17.67
N ASN A 44 16.82 11.97 -17.36
CA ASN A 44 17.75 12.73 -18.17
C ASN A 44 19.18 12.29 -17.85
N THR A 45 19.57 11.11 -18.29
CA THR A 45 20.93 10.58 -18.14
C THR A 45 21.29 9.82 -19.41
N ASP A 46 22.57 9.84 -19.76
CA ASP A 46 23.05 9.21 -20.98
C ASP A 46 22.65 7.73 -21.03
N PRO A 47 22.08 7.26 -22.15
CA PRO A 47 21.69 5.86 -22.31
C PRO A 47 22.94 4.97 -22.26
N ASN A 48 22.87 3.90 -21.46
CA ASN A 48 23.91 2.88 -21.33
C ASN A 48 23.24 1.51 -21.20
N GLU A 49 23.72 0.51 -21.95
CA GLU A 49 23.17 -0.85 -21.99
C GLU A 49 23.07 -1.49 -20.61
N PHE A 50 24.03 -1.22 -19.72
CA PHE A 50 24.00 -1.75 -18.35
C PHE A 50 22.77 -1.24 -17.58
N ARG A 51 22.45 0.05 -17.74
CA ARG A 51 21.30 0.68 -17.10
C ARG A 51 19.99 0.10 -17.62
N ASP A 52 19.86 -0.09 -18.93
CA ASP A 52 18.65 -0.65 -19.53
C ASP A 52 18.39 -2.08 -19.04
N GLY A 53 19.47 -2.85 -18.83
CA GLY A 53 19.41 -4.15 -18.15
C GLY A 53 18.86 -4.04 -16.72
N VAL A 54 19.39 -3.11 -15.91
CA VAL A 54 18.92 -2.89 -14.53
C VAL A 54 17.45 -2.45 -14.48
N VAL A 55 17.04 -1.52 -15.35
CA VAL A 55 15.65 -1.05 -15.43
C VAL A 55 14.70 -2.20 -15.79
N SER A 56 15.10 -3.05 -16.74
CA SER A 56 14.31 -4.22 -17.15
C SER A 56 14.19 -5.25 -16.03
N MET A 57 15.28 -5.50 -15.29
CA MET A 57 15.26 -6.37 -14.12
C MET A 57 14.30 -5.85 -13.03
N ILE A 58 14.36 -4.55 -12.72
CA ILE A 58 13.45 -3.92 -11.74
C ILE A 58 11.99 -4.06 -12.17
N LYS A 59 11.69 -3.86 -13.45
CA LYS A 59 10.31 -4.04 -13.97
C LYS A 59 9.81 -5.47 -13.76
N MET A 60 10.65 -6.46 -14.06
CA MET A 60 10.33 -7.88 -13.87
C MET A 60 10.09 -8.23 -12.39
N VAL A 61 10.96 -7.75 -11.49
CA VAL A 61 10.81 -7.98 -10.05
C VAL A 61 9.51 -7.36 -9.52
N ARG A 62 9.14 -6.17 -9.99
CA ARG A 62 7.87 -5.52 -9.63
C ARG A 62 6.66 -6.35 -10.05
N GLU A 63 6.66 -6.88 -11.27
CA GLU A 63 5.57 -7.73 -11.78
C GLU A 63 5.46 -9.03 -10.99
N PHE A 64 6.58 -9.68 -10.71
CA PHE A 64 6.60 -10.90 -9.90
C PHE A 64 6.11 -10.66 -8.46
N ALA A 65 6.41 -9.51 -7.88
CA ALA A 65 5.90 -9.08 -6.59
C ALA A 65 4.41 -8.65 -6.62
N GLY A 66 3.73 -8.77 -7.77
CA GLY A 66 2.32 -8.40 -7.91
C GLY A 66 2.08 -6.90 -8.01
N ARG A 67 3.11 -6.10 -8.33
CA ARG A 67 3.02 -4.65 -8.47
C ARG A 67 3.10 -4.23 -9.94
N PRO A 68 1.96 -3.89 -10.58
CA PRO A 68 1.95 -3.38 -11.95
C PRO A 68 2.83 -2.15 -12.15
N GLN A 69 3.27 -1.90 -13.38
CA GLN A 69 4.06 -0.70 -13.70
C GLN A 69 3.28 0.59 -13.42
N THR A 70 1.96 0.55 -13.57
CA THR A 70 1.01 1.64 -13.29
C THR A 70 0.67 1.80 -11.81
N ALA A 71 1.21 0.96 -10.92
CA ALA A 71 0.95 1.03 -9.49
C ALA A 71 1.87 2.06 -8.79
N TYR A 72 1.27 3.18 -8.38
CA TYR A 72 1.92 4.24 -7.61
C TYR A 72 2.05 3.88 -6.13
N GLY A 73 3.02 4.49 -5.48
CA GLY A 73 3.15 4.39 -4.02
C GLY A 73 2.05 5.19 -3.34
N ILE A 74 1.48 4.63 -2.27
CA ILE A 74 0.61 5.37 -1.37
C ILE A 74 1.17 5.24 0.05
N THR A 75 1.31 6.36 0.74
CA THR A 75 1.65 6.38 2.17
C THR A 75 0.35 6.45 2.97
N PRO A 76 -0.06 5.38 3.66
CA PRO A 76 -1.29 5.39 4.43
C PRO A 76 -1.17 6.32 5.65
N ILE A 77 -2.18 7.16 5.86
CA ILE A 77 -2.32 8.02 7.05
C ILE A 77 -3.27 7.35 8.06
N ALA A 78 -4.40 6.83 7.58
CA ALA A 78 -5.40 6.21 8.44
C ALA A 78 -6.17 5.10 7.71
N ILE A 79 -6.48 4.04 8.45
CA ILE A 79 -7.38 2.97 8.03
C ILE A 79 -8.50 2.88 9.06
N PHE A 80 -9.75 3.06 8.64
CA PHE A 80 -10.87 3.13 9.57
C PHE A 80 -12.15 2.56 8.96
N ARG A 81 -13.11 2.26 9.85
CA ARG A 81 -14.46 1.84 9.48
C ARG A 81 -15.48 2.74 10.17
N VAL A 82 -16.56 3.06 9.49
CA VAL A 82 -17.66 3.84 10.06
C VAL A 82 -18.61 2.88 10.79
N LEU A 83 -18.76 3.06 12.09
CA LEU A 83 -19.73 2.32 12.89
C LEU A 83 -21.00 3.16 13.02
N LYS A 84 -22.13 2.66 12.53
CA LYS A 84 -23.43 3.26 12.80
C LYS A 84 -23.93 2.75 14.16
N PRO A 85 -24.38 3.64 15.08
CA PRO A 85 -25.01 3.19 16.31
C PRO A 85 -26.25 2.37 15.97
N LYS A 86 -26.44 1.25 16.68
CA LYS A 86 -27.73 0.54 16.64
C LYS A 86 -28.72 1.39 17.46
N LEU A 87 -29.83 1.77 16.83
CA LEU A 87 -31.00 2.32 17.52
C LEU A 87 -31.59 1.26 18.47
#